data_AF-A0A199UEY4-F1
#
_entry.id   AF-A0A199UEY4-F1
#
_cell.length_a   1.000
_cell.length_b   1.000
_cell.length_c   1.000
_cell.angle_alpha   90.00
_cell.angle_beta   90.00
_cell.angle_gamma   90.00
#
_symmetry.space_group_name_H-M   'P 1'
#
loop_
_entity.id
_entity.type
_entity.pdbx_description
1 polymer ?
#
loop_
_entity_poly.entity_id
_entity_poly.type
_entity_poly.pdbx_seq_one_letter_code
_entity_poly.pdbx_strand_id
1 'polypeptide(L)'
;MREILHIQGGQCGNQIGAKFWEVICDEHGIDHSGKYSGDSELQLERINVYYNEASGGRYVPRAVLMDLEPGTMDSVRSGPFGQIFRPDNFVFGQSGAGNNWAKGHYTEGAELIDAVLDVVRKEAENCDCLQGFQVCHSLGGGTGSGMGTLLISKIREEYPDRMMLTFSVFPSPKVSDTVVEPYNATLSVHQLVENADECMMASTFVGNSTSIQEMFRRVSEQFTAMFRRKAFLHWYTGEGMDEMEFTEAESNMNDLVAEYQQYQDATAEEEYEEEEEEEEAT
;
A
#
# COMPACT_ATOMS: atom_id res chain seq x y z
N MET A 1 -9.84 -14.14 17.97
CA MET A 1 -8.72 -14.24 17.03
C MET A 1 -8.51 -12.86 16.41
N ARG A 2 -7.42 -12.67 15.66
CA ARG A 2 -6.94 -11.37 15.20
C ARG A 2 -6.45 -11.57 13.77
N GLU A 3 -7.34 -11.48 12.80
CA GLU A 3 -7.05 -11.77 11.39
C GLU A 3 -6.65 -10.51 10.61
N ILE A 4 -5.71 -10.65 9.68
CA ILE A 4 -5.24 -9.57 8.80
C ILE A 4 -5.47 -10.00 7.36
N LEU A 5 -6.14 -9.14 6.58
CA LEU A 5 -6.29 -9.33 5.15
C LEU A 5 -5.11 -8.66 4.43
N HIS A 6 -4.28 -9.45 3.76
CA HIS A 6 -3.20 -8.91 2.93
C HIS A 6 -3.71 -8.61 1.53
N ILE A 7 -3.31 -7.47 0.97
CA ILE A 7 -3.63 -7.07 -0.39
C ILE A 7 -2.35 -6.63 -1.07
N GLN A 8 -2.08 -7.13 -2.26
CA GLN A 8 -0.90 -6.77 -3.04
C GLN A 8 -1.31 -6.22 -4.41
N GLY A 9 -0.84 -5.02 -4.72
CA GLY A 9 -1.29 -4.23 -5.87
C GLY A 9 -0.17 -3.87 -6.85
N GLY A 10 -0.40 -4.16 -8.13
CA GLY A 10 0.52 -3.86 -9.22
C GLY A 10 1.79 -4.71 -9.21
N GLN A 11 2.67 -4.50 -10.19
CA GLN A 11 3.87 -5.31 -10.37
C GLN A 11 4.78 -5.37 -9.13
N CYS A 12 5.11 -4.21 -8.55
CA CYS A 12 6.00 -4.15 -7.38
C CYS A 12 5.36 -4.78 -6.14
N GLY A 13 4.09 -4.44 -5.84
CA GLY A 13 3.36 -4.99 -4.71
C GLY A 13 3.23 -6.51 -4.79
N ASN A 14 2.95 -7.05 -5.97
CA ASN A 14 2.87 -8.49 -6.18
C ASN A 14 4.21 -9.22 -6.03
N GLN A 15 5.33 -8.62 -6.46
CA GLN A 15 6.65 -9.22 -6.28
C GLN A 15 7.09 -9.26 -4.81
N ILE A 16 6.88 -8.14 -4.10
CA ILE A 16 7.21 -8.06 -2.67
C ILE A 16 6.26 -8.95 -1.87
N GLY A 17 4.96 -8.92 -2.16
CA GLY A 17 3.97 -9.79 -1.54
C GLY A 17 4.28 -11.27 -1.75
N ALA A 18 4.63 -11.68 -2.97
CA ALA A 18 5.05 -13.06 -3.23
C ALA A 18 6.26 -13.49 -2.40
N LYS A 19 7.25 -12.59 -2.22
CA LYS A 19 8.41 -12.85 -1.36
C LYS A 19 8.08 -12.83 0.13
N PHE A 20 7.17 -11.95 0.56
CA PHE A 20 6.64 -11.97 1.91
C PHE A 20 6.01 -13.32 2.21
N TRP A 21 5.11 -13.81 1.35
CA TRP A 21 4.45 -15.11 1.52
C TRP A 21 5.41 -16.29 1.49
N GLU A 22 6.45 -16.26 0.65
CA GLU A 22 7.51 -17.29 0.65
C GLU A 22 8.21 -17.36 2.03
N VAL A 23 8.63 -16.22 2.56
CA VAL A 23 9.32 -16.15 3.85
C VAL A 23 8.41 -16.58 5.00
N ILE A 24 7.16 -16.10 5.06
CA ILE A 24 6.26 -16.48 6.16
C ILE A 24 5.75 -17.91 6.03
N CYS A 25 5.65 -18.48 4.83
CA CYS A 25 5.38 -19.92 4.67
C CYS A 25 6.52 -20.73 5.27
N ASP A 26 7.77 -20.37 4.95
CA ASP A 26 8.94 -21.06 5.49
C ASP A 26 9.04 -20.91 7.03
N GLU A 27 8.78 -19.73 7.58
CA GLU A 27 8.77 -19.49 9.04
C GLU A 27 7.70 -20.31 9.76
N HIS A 28 6.50 -20.43 9.17
CA HIS A 28 5.40 -21.22 9.71
C HIS A 28 5.46 -22.72 9.33
N GLY A 29 6.48 -23.15 8.58
CA GLY A 29 6.65 -24.55 8.17
C GLY A 29 5.58 -25.05 7.19
N ILE A 30 5.02 -24.16 6.37
CA ILE A 30 3.98 -24.45 5.39
C ILE A 30 4.62 -24.74 4.03
N ASP A 31 4.34 -25.92 3.47
CA ASP A 31 4.85 -26.30 2.16
C ASP A 31 4.09 -25.64 1.00
N HIS A 32 4.59 -25.80 -0.23
CA HIS A 32 3.98 -25.27 -1.45
C HIS A 32 2.54 -25.75 -1.71
N SER A 33 2.12 -26.86 -1.07
CA SER A 33 0.75 -27.37 -1.15
C SER A 33 -0.16 -26.75 -0.09
N GLY A 34 0.38 -25.96 0.83
CA GLY A 34 -0.33 -25.39 1.97
C GLY A 34 -0.42 -26.34 3.17
N LYS A 35 0.33 -27.45 3.19
CA LYS A 35 0.32 -28.36 4.35
C LYS A 35 1.40 -27.98 5.34
N TYR A 36 1.09 -28.16 6.61
CA TYR A 36 2.07 -27.98 7.68
C TYR A 36 3.05 -29.16 7.74
N SER A 37 4.33 -28.85 7.65
CA SER A 37 5.48 -29.75 7.80
C SER A 37 6.52 -29.21 8.79
N GLY A 38 6.13 -28.27 9.64
CA GLY A 38 6.99 -27.67 10.65
C GLY A 38 7.28 -28.60 11.83
N ASP A 39 8.20 -28.15 12.70
CA ASP A 39 8.75 -28.90 13.82
C ASP A 39 8.40 -28.30 15.19
N SER A 40 7.73 -27.13 15.23
CA SER A 40 7.43 -26.39 16.45
C SER A 40 5.96 -26.00 16.57
N GLU A 41 5.33 -26.29 17.71
CA GLU A 41 3.94 -25.91 17.98
C GLU A 41 3.71 -24.39 17.95
N LEU A 42 4.76 -23.59 18.22
CA LEU A 42 4.70 -22.13 18.14
C LEU A 42 4.40 -21.63 16.72
N GLN A 43 4.76 -22.40 15.69
CA GLN A 43 4.47 -22.05 14.29
C GLN A 43 2.96 -22.09 14.01
N LEU A 44 2.18 -22.86 14.75
CA LEU A 44 0.73 -22.95 14.58
C LEU A 44 -0.05 -22.05 15.53
N GLU A 45 0.55 -21.56 16.63
CA GLU A 45 -0.17 -20.82 17.68
C GLU A 45 -0.93 -19.59 17.15
N ARG A 46 -0.37 -18.88 16.16
CA ARG A 46 -0.96 -17.67 15.57
C ARG A 46 -1.08 -17.71 14.06
N ILE A 47 -1.12 -18.91 13.48
CA ILE A 47 -1.18 -19.07 12.02
C ILE A 47 -2.45 -18.48 11.41
N ASN A 48 -3.55 -18.49 12.17
CA ASN A 48 -4.86 -17.95 11.76
C ASN A 48 -4.85 -16.44 11.47
N VAL A 49 -3.79 -15.71 11.88
CA VAL A 49 -3.66 -14.27 11.60
C VAL A 49 -3.58 -14.03 10.09
N TYR A 50 -2.76 -14.82 9.40
CA TYR A 50 -2.49 -14.68 7.96
C TYR A 50 -3.08 -15.79 7.09
N TYR A 51 -3.43 -16.94 7.67
CA TYR A 51 -3.92 -18.09 6.91
C TYR A 51 -5.35 -18.47 7.29
N ASN A 52 -6.11 -18.86 6.28
CA ASN A 52 -7.36 -19.61 6.43
C ASN A 52 -7.05 -21.11 6.52
N GLU A 53 -7.64 -21.82 7.47
CA GLU A 53 -7.60 -23.28 7.51
C GLU A 53 -8.70 -23.86 6.61
N ALA A 54 -8.29 -24.49 5.51
CA ALA A 54 -9.17 -25.19 4.59
C ALA A 54 -9.25 -26.70 4.93
N SER A 55 -10.21 -27.38 4.30
CA SER A 55 -10.39 -28.82 4.50
C SER A 55 -9.13 -29.62 4.16
N GLY A 56 -8.86 -30.66 4.95
CA GLY A 56 -7.68 -31.51 4.78
C GLY A 56 -6.39 -30.95 5.39
N GLY A 57 -6.49 -30.00 6.33
CA GLY A 57 -5.34 -29.42 7.03
C GLY A 57 -4.47 -28.55 6.13
N ARG A 58 -5.10 -27.88 5.15
CA ARG A 58 -4.44 -27.00 4.20
C ARG A 58 -4.59 -25.55 4.64
N TYR A 59 -3.50 -24.85 4.84
CA TYR A 59 -3.44 -23.43 5.12
C TYR A 59 -3.36 -22.65 3.81
N VAL A 60 -4.27 -21.70 3.64
CA VAL A 60 -4.39 -20.85 2.44
C VAL A 60 -4.20 -19.40 2.87
N PRO A 61 -3.23 -18.66 2.29
CA PRO A 61 -3.06 -17.23 2.57
C PRO A 61 -4.35 -16.43 2.44
N ARG A 62 -4.62 -15.59 3.44
CA ARG A 62 -5.64 -14.55 3.38
C ARG A 62 -5.08 -13.36 2.59
N ALA A 63 -4.95 -13.55 1.29
CA ALA A 63 -4.37 -12.58 0.37
C ALA A 63 -5.31 -12.29 -0.81
N VAL A 64 -5.36 -11.03 -1.23
CA VAL A 64 -5.97 -10.58 -2.49
C VAL A 64 -4.87 -10.02 -3.39
N LEU A 65 -4.82 -10.51 -4.63
CA LEU A 65 -3.82 -10.12 -5.61
C LEU A 65 -4.51 -9.33 -6.71
N MET A 66 -4.10 -8.07 -6.88
CA MET A 66 -4.64 -7.21 -7.93
C MET A 66 -3.56 -6.65 -8.84
N ASP A 67 -3.85 -6.60 -10.14
CA ASP A 67 -3.06 -5.86 -11.13
C ASP A 67 -3.93 -5.53 -12.35
N LEU A 68 -3.65 -4.41 -13.00
CA LEU A 68 -4.30 -4.05 -14.26
C LEU A 68 -3.71 -4.85 -15.43
N GLU A 69 -2.50 -5.40 -15.25
CA GLU A 69 -1.83 -6.24 -16.24
C GLU A 69 -1.89 -7.74 -15.89
N PRO A 70 -2.24 -8.62 -16.86
CA PRO A 70 -2.31 -10.06 -16.60
C PRO A 70 -0.93 -10.71 -16.39
N GLY A 71 0.15 -10.15 -16.96
CA GLY A 71 1.48 -10.76 -16.95
C GLY A 71 2.08 -10.94 -15.56
N THR A 72 1.76 -10.03 -14.62
CA THR A 72 2.19 -10.14 -13.22
C THR A 72 1.59 -11.38 -12.55
N MET A 73 0.32 -11.69 -12.85
CA MET A 73 -0.39 -12.82 -12.24
C MET A 73 0.19 -14.16 -12.69
N ASP A 74 0.54 -14.28 -13.97
CA ASP A 74 1.21 -15.48 -14.48
C ASP A 74 2.57 -15.70 -13.80
N SER A 75 3.30 -14.61 -13.58
CA SER A 75 4.58 -14.63 -12.87
C SER A 75 4.41 -15.13 -11.44
N VAL A 76 3.42 -14.61 -10.69
CA VAL A 76 3.14 -15.06 -9.32
C VAL A 76 2.68 -16.52 -9.27
N ARG A 77 1.78 -16.95 -10.17
CA ARG A 77 1.30 -18.34 -10.22
C ARG A 77 2.41 -19.34 -10.57
N SER A 78 3.37 -18.92 -11.38
CA SER A 78 4.56 -19.72 -11.75
C SER A 78 5.63 -19.76 -10.65
N GLY A 79 5.52 -18.89 -9.64
CA GLY A 79 6.43 -18.84 -8.51
C GLY A 79 6.31 -20.07 -7.59
N PRO A 80 7.27 -20.26 -6.67
CA PRO A 80 7.33 -21.45 -5.81
C PRO A 80 6.03 -21.70 -5.03
N PHE A 81 5.50 -20.65 -4.42
CA PHE A 81 4.27 -20.67 -3.64
C PHE A 81 3.03 -20.23 -4.43
N GLY A 82 3.11 -20.06 -5.75
CA GLY A 82 2.00 -19.51 -6.56
C GLY A 82 0.69 -20.30 -6.48
N GLN A 83 0.77 -21.59 -6.18
CA GLN A 83 -0.38 -22.51 -6.10
C GLN A 83 -1.05 -22.54 -4.71
N ILE A 84 -0.48 -21.87 -3.71
CA ILE A 84 -1.05 -21.81 -2.36
C ILE A 84 -2.22 -20.81 -2.30
N PHE A 85 -2.17 -19.76 -3.12
CA PHE A 85 -3.19 -18.71 -3.17
C PHE A 85 -4.51 -19.24 -3.72
N ARG A 86 -5.61 -18.71 -3.22
CA ARG A 86 -6.95 -19.02 -3.72
C ARG A 86 -7.09 -18.46 -5.15
N PRO A 87 -7.43 -19.27 -6.17
CA PRO A 87 -7.56 -18.79 -7.54
C PRO A 87 -8.56 -17.65 -7.72
N ASP A 88 -9.64 -17.68 -6.95
CA ASP A 88 -10.69 -16.63 -6.93
C ASP A 88 -10.17 -15.27 -6.43
N ASN A 89 -9.04 -15.25 -5.72
CA ASN A 89 -8.50 -14.02 -5.14
C ASN A 89 -7.54 -13.28 -6.07
N PHE A 90 -7.39 -13.76 -7.31
CA PHE A 90 -6.64 -13.09 -8.36
C PHE A 90 -7.59 -12.24 -9.19
N VAL A 91 -7.52 -10.92 -9.02
CA VAL A 91 -8.34 -9.97 -9.77
C VAL A 91 -7.42 -9.19 -10.70
N PHE A 92 -7.62 -9.30 -12.01
CA PHE A 92 -6.74 -8.63 -12.95
C PHE A 92 -7.45 -8.09 -14.19
N GLY A 93 -6.92 -6.97 -14.69
CA GLY A 93 -7.37 -6.31 -15.90
C GLY A 93 -6.79 -6.90 -17.17
N GLN A 94 -7.11 -6.27 -18.30
CA GLN A 94 -6.54 -6.58 -19.62
C GLN A 94 -5.65 -5.44 -20.15
N SER A 95 -5.66 -4.29 -19.49
CA SER A 95 -5.04 -3.04 -19.91
C SER A 95 -4.20 -2.51 -18.75
N GLY A 96 -2.94 -2.17 -18.98
CA GLY A 96 -2.07 -1.65 -17.93
C GLY A 96 -2.21 -0.14 -17.72
N ALA A 97 -1.90 0.32 -16.51
CA ALA A 97 -1.89 1.76 -16.21
C ALA A 97 -0.73 2.52 -16.89
N GLY A 98 0.30 1.83 -17.39
CA GLY A 98 1.40 2.46 -18.14
C GLY A 98 2.14 3.56 -17.38
N ASN A 99 2.39 3.36 -16.08
CA ASN A 99 2.98 4.35 -15.15
C ASN A 99 2.20 5.67 -15.04
N ASN A 100 0.90 5.65 -15.29
CA ASN A 100 0.01 6.80 -15.12
C ASN A 100 -0.91 6.58 -13.91
N TRP A 101 -0.73 7.38 -12.86
CA TRP A 101 -1.57 7.35 -11.67
C TRP A 101 -3.04 7.62 -11.99
N ALA A 102 -3.35 8.59 -12.84
CA ALA A 102 -4.73 8.94 -13.19
C ALA A 102 -5.46 7.80 -13.90
N LYS A 103 -4.75 6.98 -14.69
CA LYS A 103 -5.32 5.74 -15.25
C LYS A 103 -5.70 4.73 -14.18
N GLY A 104 -4.81 4.54 -13.22
CA GLY A 104 -5.06 3.65 -12.09
C GLY A 104 -6.18 4.16 -11.18
N HIS A 105 -6.37 5.47 -11.07
CA HIS A 105 -7.31 6.06 -10.11
C HIS A 105 -8.69 6.36 -10.72
N TYR A 106 -8.76 6.90 -11.94
CA TYR A 106 -9.99 7.41 -12.53
C TYR A 106 -10.57 6.57 -13.66
N THR A 107 -9.74 5.81 -14.39
CA THR A 107 -10.19 5.07 -15.59
C THR A 107 -10.10 3.56 -15.39
N GLU A 108 -9.02 2.93 -15.86
CA GLU A 108 -8.85 1.47 -15.86
C GLU A 108 -8.98 0.85 -14.45
N GLY A 109 -8.40 1.49 -13.44
CA GLY A 109 -8.51 0.99 -12.06
C GLY A 109 -9.89 1.20 -11.44
N ALA A 110 -10.60 2.26 -11.81
CA ALA A 110 -11.98 2.49 -11.37
C ALA A 110 -12.96 1.46 -11.97
N GLU A 111 -12.67 0.92 -13.15
CA GLU A 111 -13.48 -0.16 -13.74
C GLU A 111 -13.25 -1.51 -13.02
N LEU A 112 -12.03 -1.77 -12.52
CA LEU A 112 -11.67 -3.04 -11.88
C LEU A 112 -11.92 -3.05 -10.36
N ILE A 113 -12.03 -1.88 -9.72
CA ILE A 113 -12.02 -1.78 -8.26
C ILE A 113 -13.17 -2.53 -7.58
N ASP A 114 -14.37 -2.50 -8.16
CA ASP A 114 -15.54 -3.18 -7.59
C ASP A 114 -15.32 -4.70 -7.49
N ALA A 115 -14.68 -5.29 -8.50
CA ALA A 115 -14.34 -6.71 -8.48
C ALA A 115 -13.30 -7.05 -7.39
N VAL A 116 -12.34 -6.15 -7.13
CA VAL A 116 -11.39 -6.31 -6.02
C VAL A 116 -12.11 -6.19 -4.68
N LEU A 117 -12.98 -5.19 -4.52
CA LEU A 117 -13.74 -4.95 -3.29
C LEU A 117 -14.65 -6.13 -2.96
N ASP A 118 -15.28 -6.78 -3.95
CA ASP A 118 -16.11 -7.96 -3.71
C ASP A 118 -15.29 -9.14 -3.15
N VAL A 119 -14.06 -9.33 -3.62
CA VAL A 119 -13.15 -10.35 -3.07
C VAL A 119 -12.71 -9.95 -1.66
N VAL A 120 -12.37 -8.68 -1.44
CA VAL A 120 -12.00 -8.15 -0.12
C VAL A 120 -13.13 -8.36 0.90
N ARG A 121 -14.37 -8.04 0.53
CA ARG A 121 -15.58 -8.28 1.34
C ARG A 121 -15.73 -9.75 1.69
N LYS A 122 -15.63 -10.63 0.69
CA LYS A 122 -15.73 -12.08 0.91
C LYS A 122 -14.66 -12.59 1.88
N GLU A 123 -13.43 -12.10 1.81
CA GLU A 123 -12.38 -12.49 2.75
C GLU A 123 -12.57 -11.88 4.15
N ALA A 124 -13.07 -10.64 4.22
CA ALA A 124 -13.40 -9.95 5.47
C ALA A 124 -14.55 -10.65 6.22
N GLU A 125 -15.61 -11.05 5.52
CA GLU A 125 -16.75 -11.80 6.09
C GLU A 125 -16.34 -13.20 6.57
N ASN A 126 -15.30 -13.79 5.98
CA ASN A 126 -14.74 -15.07 6.43
C ASN A 126 -13.83 -14.94 7.67
N CYS A 127 -13.65 -13.74 8.23
CA CYS A 127 -12.90 -13.54 9.47
C CYS A 127 -13.84 -13.56 10.68
N ASP A 128 -13.41 -14.17 11.78
CA ASP A 128 -14.11 -14.08 13.07
C ASP A 128 -13.95 -12.69 13.67
N CYS A 129 -12.74 -12.12 13.60
CA CYS A 129 -12.45 -10.76 14.06
C CYS A 129 -11.32 -10.12 13.25
N LEU A 130 -11.71 -9.47 12.14
CA LEU A 130 -10.79 -8.72 11.29
C LEU A 130 -10.14 -7.57 12.07
N GLN A 131 -8.81 -7.55 12.14
CA GLN A 131 -8.06 -6.43 12.71
C GLN A 131 -7.95 -5.27 11.74
N GLY A 132 -7.68 -5.58 10.48
CA GLY A 132 -7.29 -4.59 9.51
C GLY A 132 -6.75 -5.18 8.21
N PHE A 133 -6.25 -4.28 7.39
CA PHE A 133 -5.77 -4.55 6.05
C PHE A 133 -4.29 -4.21 5.97
N GLN A 134 -3.55 -5.05 5.26
CA GLN A 134 -2.15 -4.82 4.94
C GLN A 134 -1.99 -4.71 3.43
N VAL A 135 -1.75 -3.50 2.92
CA VAL A 135 -1.62 -3.23 1.48
C VAL A 135 -0.15 -3.11 1.08
N CYS A 136 0.32 -3.92 0.14
CA CYS A 136 1.67 -3.80 -0.43
C CYS A 136 1.60 -3.24 -1.86
N HIS A 137 2.25 -2.10 -2.09
CA HIS A 137 2.20 -1.39 -3.37
C HIS A 137 3.40 -0.46 -3.58
N SER A 138 3.53 0.06 -4.80
CA SER A 138 4.54 1.07 -5.15
C SER A 138 3.89 2.42 -5.44
N LEU A 139 4.49 3.50 -4.98
CA LEU A 139 3.99 4.85 -5.23
C LEU A 139 4.42 5.42 -6.59
N GLY A 140 5.47 4.86 -7.20
CA GLY A 140 5.99 5.33 -8.50
C GLY A 140 5.25 4.78 -9.74
N GLY A 141 4.54 3.65 -9.61
CA GLY A 141 3.83 3.01 -10.72
C GLY A 141 2.54 3.74 -11.12
N GLY A 142 1.66 3.07 -11.88
CA GLY A 142 0.29 3.53 -12.14
C GLY A 142 -0.78 2.70 -11.41
N THR A 143 -0.66 1.37 -11.47
CA THR A 143 -1.59 0.44 -10.80
C THR A 143 -1.40 0.46 -9.29
N GLY A 144 -0.19 0.17 -8.82
CA GLY A 144 0.09 0.13 -7.38
C GLY A 144 -0.15 1.46 -6.69
N SER A 145 0.06 2.57 -7.40
CA SER A 145 -0.12 3.92 -6.88
C SER A 145 -1.60 4.32 -6.97
N GLY A 146 -2.13 4.58 -8.17
CA GLY A 146 -3.47 5.11 -8.39
C GLY A 146 -4.59 4.15 -7.97
N MET A 147 -4.55 2.90 -8.44
CA MET A 147 -5.55 1.90 -8.07
C MET A 147 -5.37 1.45 -6.61
N GLY A 148 -4.12 1.39 -6.12
CA GLY A 148 -3.81 1.10 -4.72
C GLY A 148 -4.40 2.13 -3.76
N THR A 149 -4.21 3.43 -4.03
CA THR A 149 -4.79 4.49 -3.19
C THR A 149 -6.31 4.57 -3.31
N LEU A 150 -6.87 4.33 -4.51
CA LEU A 150 -8.32 4.20 -4.69
C LEU A 150 -8.90 3.08 -3.82
N LEU A 151 -8.25 1.92 -3.81
CA LEU A 151 -8.65 0.79 -2.97
C LEU A 151 -8.59 1.15 -1.48
N ILE A 152 -7.53 1.80 -1.04
CA ILE A 152 -7.35 2.20 0.36
C ILE A 152 -8.50 3.13 0.79
N SER A 153 -8.81 4.15 -0.02
CA SER A 153 -9.94 5.05 0.24
C SER A 153 -11.28 4.30 0.33
N LYS A 154 -11.56 3.38 -0.62
CA LYS A 154 -12.80 2.58 -0.61
C LYS A 154 -12.90 1.65 0.60
N ILE A 155 -11.79 1.01 1.00
CA ILE A 155 -11.75 0.20 2.20
C ILE A 155 -11.96 1.06 3.45
N ARG A 156 -11.40 2.27 3.50
CA ARG A 156 -11.60 3.19 4.63
C ARG A 156 -13.06 3.66 4.74
N GLU A 157 -13.73 3.88 3.62
CA GLU A 157 -15.17 4.18 3.58
C GLU A 157 -16.02 3.02 4.14
N GLU A 158 -15.69 1.78 3.76
CA GLU A 158 -16.48 0.59 4.13
C GLU A 158 -16.13 0.01 5.52
N TYR A 159 -14.88 0.17 5.94
CA TYR A 159 -14.32 -0.38 7.17
C TYR A 159 -13.59 0.70 8.00
N PRO A 160 -14.27 1.78 8.44
CA PRO A 160 -13.63 2.91 9.10
C PRO A 160 -12.97 2.57 10.44
N ASP A 161 -13.49 1.55 11.14
CA ASP A 161 -12.99 1.12 12.46
C ASP A 161 -11.84 0.10 12.37
N ARG A 162 -11.33 -0.19 11.17
CA ARG A 162 -10.29 -1.19 10.94
C ARG A 162 -8.97 -0.51 10.59
N MET A 163 -7.88 -1.08 11.12
CA MET A 163 -6.54 -0.56 10.86
C MET A 163 -6.15 -0.73 9.40
N MET A 164 -5.59 0.31 8.80
CA MET A 164 -5.04 0.32 7.46
C MET A 164 -3.52 0.48 7.53
N LEU A 165 -2.79 -0.61 7.26
CA LEU A 165 -1.33 -0.62 7.17
C LEU A 165 -0.91 -0.72 5.70
N THR A 166 0.01 0.16 5.27
CA THR A 166 0.57 0.10 3.91
C THR A 166 2.07 -0.14 3.93
N PHE A 167 2.54 -1.04 3.06
CA PHE A 167 3.95 -1.21 2.70
C PHE A 167 4.17 -0.51 1.37
N SER A 168 4.57 0.76 1.46
CA SER A 168 4.65 1.68 0.32
C SER A 168 6.09 1.82 -0.17
N VAL A 169 6.34 1.37 -1.39
CA VAL A 169 7.67 1.50 -2.03
C VAL A 169 7.81 2.85 -2.70
N PHE A 170 8.73 3.67 -2.19
CA PHE A 170 9.05 4.97 -2.75
C PHE A 170 9.96 4.89 -3.97
N PRO A 171 9.71 5.71 -5.00
CA PRO A 171 10.56 5.74 -6.19
C PRO A 171 11.96 6.31 -5.91
N SER A 172 12.91 5.86 -6.72
CA SER A 172 14.27 6.38 -6.72
C SER A 172 14.84 6.37 -8.14
N PRO A 173 15.43 7.49 -8.60
CA PRO A 173 16.04 7.59 -9.93
C PRO A 173 17.29 6.71 -10.09
N LYS A 174 17.77 6.07 -9.01
CA LYS A 174 18.86 5.09 -9.06
C LYS A 174 18.40 3.70 -9.50
N VAL A 175 17.09 3.43 -9.39
CA VAL A 175 16.50 2.10 -9.59
C VAL A 175 15.52 2.09 -10.77
N SER A 176 14.88 3.23 -11.06
CA SER A 176 13.93 3.35 -12.16
C SER A 176 14.29 4.51 -13.09
N ASP A 177 14.10 4.27 -14.39
CA ASP A 177 14.28 5.26 -15.47
C ASP A 177 12.97 6.02 -15.79
N THR A 178 11.86 5.70 -15.11
CA THR A 178 10.56 6.33 -15.36
C THR A 178 10.56 7.75 -14.82
N VAL A 179 10.39 8.73 -15.71
CA VAL A 179 10.46 10.15 -15.34
C VAL A 179 9.23 10.66 -14.59
N VAL A 180 8.08 10.01 -14.75
CA VAL A 180 6.79 10.46 -14.15
C VAL A 180 6.54 9.94 -12.73
N GLU A 181 7.43 9.13 -12.18
CA GLU A 181 7.28 8.59 -10.81
C GLU A 181 7.09 9.65 -9.71
N PRO A 182 7.75 10.83 -9.76
CA PRO A 182 7.50 11.87 -8.77
C PRO A 182 6.05 12.37 -8.79
N TYR A 183 5.40 12.45 -9.96
CA TYR A 183 3.97 12.78 -10.01
C TYR A 183 3.12 11.72 -9.33
N ASN A 184 3.32 10.46 -9.71
CA ASN A 184 2.55 9.34 -9.14
C ASN A 184 2.74 9.25 -7.63
N ALA A 185 3.97 9.46 -7.14
CA ALA A 185 4.27 9.41 -5.72
C ALA A 185 3.64 10.56 -4.94
N THR A 186 3.73 11.80 -5.43
CA THR A 186 3.11 12.95 -4.77
C THR A 186 1.59 12.79 -4.65
N LEU A 187 0.93 12.36 -5.74
CA LEU A 187 -0.51 12.10 -5.74
C LEU A 187 -0.91 10.96 -4.80
N SER A 188 -0.09 9.90 -4.74
CA SER A 188 -0.35 8.78 -3.83
C SER A 188 -0.16 9.16 -2.37
N VAL A 189 0.87 9.94 -2.05
CA VAL A 189 1.12 10.38 -0.67
C VAL A 189 -0.01 11.26 -0.16
N HIS A 190 -0.52 12.17 -0.99
CA HIS A 190 -1.70 12.98 -0.65
C HIS A 190 -2.88 12.08 -0.21
N GLN A 191 -3.17 11.01 -0.96
CA GLN A 191 -4.22 10.05 -0.58
C GLN A 191 -3.88 9.21 0.65
N LEU A 192 -2.60 8.86 0.86
CA LEU A 192 -2.17 8.05 2.00
C LEU A 192 -2.24 8.80 3.32
N VAL A 193 -1.93 10.11 3.33
CA VAL A 193 -1.99 10.95 4.53
C VAL A 193 -3.40 10.98 5.12
N GLU A 194 -4.43 10.95 4.28
CA GLU A 194 -5.83 11.01 4.74
C GLU A 194 -6.41 9.63 5.09
N ASN A 195 -5.98 8.56 4.41
CA ASN A 195 -6.69 7.28 4.42
C ASN A 195 -5.92 6.11 5.07
N ALA A 196 -4.62 6.23 5.34
CA ALA A 196 -3.83 5.17 5.96
C ALA A 196 -3.50 5.50 7.42
N ASP A 197 -3.74 4.56 8.34
CA ASP A 197 -3.39 4.75 9.75
C ASP A 197 -1.87 4.58 9.98
N GLU A 198 -1.22 3.71 9.20
CA GLU A 198 0.23 3.53 9.24
C GLU A 198 0.81 3.25 7.84
N CYS A 199 1.89 3.94 7.49
CA CYS A 199 2.64 3.74 6.25
C CYS A 199 4.07 3.33 6.57
N MET A 200 4.37 2.05 6.38
CA MET A 200 5.71 1.48 6.56
C MET A 200 6.51 1.58 5.27
N MET A 201 7.74 2.07 5.40
CA MET A 201 8.76 1.95 4.36
C MET A 201 9.66 0.77 4.69
N ALA A 202 9.83 -0.15 3.74
CA ALA A 202 10.43 -1.45 3.99
C ALA A 202 11.87 -1.38 4.55
N SER A 203 12.04 -1.67 5.84
CA SER A 203 13.27 -2.13 6.52
C SER A 203 12.95 -2.49 7.97
N THR A 204 13.56 -3.55 8.54
CA THR A 204 13.39 -3.98 9.94
C THR A 204 14.13 -3.05 10.91
N PHE A 205 13.64 -1.82 11.00
CA PHE A 205 13.77 -0.86 12.08
C PHE A 205 12.59 0.11 11.89
N VAL A 206 11.58 0.01 12.75
CA VAL A 206 10.42 0.92 12.72
C VAL A 206 10.80 2.11 13.58
N GLY A 207 11.26 3.18 12.92
CA GLY A 207 11.52 4.46 13.55
C GLY A 207 10.60 5.50 12.96
N ASN A 208 9.72 6.07 13.78
CA ASN A 208 9.02 7.31 13.42
C ASN A 208 9.96 8.47 13.72
N SER A 209 10.67 8.94 12.70
CA SER A 209 11.68 9.99 12.83
C SER A 209 11.38 11.12 11.85
N THR A 210 11.51 12.36 12.33
CA THR A 210 11.40 13.58 11.52
C THR A 210 12.36 13.61 10.33
N SER A 211 13.45 12.82 10.36
CA SER A 211 14.38 12.67 9.23
C SER A 211 13.71 12.16 7.95
N ILE A 212 12.50 11.56 8.05
CA ILE A 212 11.76 11.12 6.88
C ILE A 212 11.40 12.25 5.92
N GLN A 213 11.34 13.49 6.41
CA GLN A 213 11.09 14.68 5.60
C GLN A 213 12.06 14.81 4.41
N GLU A 214 13.31 14.31 4.51
CA GLU A 214 14.28 14.38 3.41
C GLU A 214 13.83 13.56 2.19
N MET A 215 13.14 12.45 2.44
CA MET A 215 12.60 11.60 1.38
C MET A 215 11.46 12.32 0.66
N PHE A 216 10.52 12.91 1.41
CA PHE A 216 9.43 13.72 0.85
C PHE A 216 9.96 14.95 0.11
N ARG A 217 10.95 15.67 0.66
CA ARG A 217 11.62 16.81 0.02
C ARG A 217 12.25 16.42 -1.32
N ARG A 218 12.91 15.26 -1.39
CA ARG A 218 13.48 14.75 -2.66
C ARG A 218 12.42 14.52 -3.73
N VAL A 219 11.29 13.93 -3.36
CA VAL A 219 10.18 13.68 -4.31
C VAL A 219 9.54 15.02 -4.72
N SER A 220 9.31 15.92 -3.77
CA SER A 220 8.75 17.26 -3.99
C SER A 220 9.64 18.08 -4.94
N GLU A 221 10.96 18.13 -4.74
CA GLU A 221 11.88 18.85 -5.64
C GLU A 221 11.81 18.35 -7.09
N GLN A 222 11.72 17.04 -7.29
CA GLN A 222 11.60 16.42 -8.62
C GLN A 222 10.23 16.71 -9.24
N PHE A 223 9.16 16.62 -8.43
CA PHE A 223 7.80 16.99 -8.83
C PHE A 223 7.77 18.45 -9.31
N THR A 224 8.22 19.40 -8.49
CA THR A 224 8.21 20.83 -8.81
C THR A 224 9.01 21.13 -10.09
N ALA A 225 10.16 20.47 -10.27
CA ALA A 225 10.99 20.65 -11.46
C ALA A 225 10.27 20.23 -12.76
N MET A 226 9.45 19.17 -12.71
CA MET A 226 8.63 18.73 -13.83
C MET A 226 7.36 19.57 -14.00
N PHE A 227 6.66 19.86 -12.91
CA PHE A 227 5.38 20.56 -12.92
C PHE A 227 5.52 21.99 -13.43
N ARG A 228 6.61 22.70 -13.06
CA ARG A 228 6.93 24.03 -13.61
C ARG A 228 7.06 24.06 -15.13
N ARG A 229 7.43 22.93 -15.74
CA ARG A 229 7.56 22.79 -17.20
C ARG A 229 6.31 22.21 -17.85
N LYS A 230 5.29 21.86 -17.06
CA LYS A 230 4.10 21.09 -17.46
C LYS A 230 4.46 19.84 -18.28
N ALA A 231 5.61 19.22 -17.95
CA ALA A 231 6.07 18.03 -18.65
C ALA A 231 5.14 16.86 -18.33
N PHE A 232 4.73 16.10 -19.36
CA PHE A 232 3.84 14.93 -19.26
C PHE A 232 2.45 15.15 -18.63
N LEU A 233 2.08 16.38 -18.29
CA LEU A 233 0.82 16.71 -17.61
C LEU A 233 -0.42 16.26 -18.41
N HIS A 234 -0.37 16.38 -19.73
CA HIS A 234 -1.44 15.95 -20.64
C HIS A 234 -1.79 14.45 -20.56
N TRP A 235 -0.89 13.61 -20.02
CA TRP A 235 -1.21 12.18 -19.80
C TRP A 235 -2.19 12.01 -18.65
N TYR A 236 -2.15 12.88 -17.65
CA TYR A 236 -3.02 12.82 -16.49
C TYR A 236 -4.33 13.56 -16.75
N THR A 237 -4.24 14.77 -17.30
CA THR A 237 -5.45 15.54 -17.64
C THR A 237 -6.27 14.89 -18.76
N GLY A 238 -5.63 14.09 -19.62
CA GLY A 238 -6.32 13.28 -20.63
C GLY A 238 -7.21 12.18 -20.03
N GLU A 239 -6.97 11.78 -18.78
CA GLU A 239 -7.76 10.77 -18.06
C GLU A 239 -8.82 11.40 -17.14
N GLY A 240 -9.00 12.73 -17.22
CA GLY A 240 -10.04 13.46 -16.47
C GLY A 240 -9.56 14.20 -15.23
N MET A 241 -8.27 14.17 -14.93
CA MET A 241 -7.66 14.84 -13.76
C MET A 241 -7.50 16.36 -13.98
N ASP A 242 -7.80 17.19 -12.99
CA ASP A 242 -7.56 18.65 -13.08
C ASP A 242 -6.08 18.99 -12.75
N GLU A 243 -5.54 20.06 -13.34
CA GLU A 243 -4.23 20.62 -12.92
C GLU A 243 -4.27 21.12 -11.47
N MET A 244 -5.44 21.49 -10.95
CA MET A 244 -5.62 21.92 -9.56
C MET A 244 -5.27 20.80 -8.58
N GLU A 245 -5.62 19.54 -8.88
CA GLU A 245 -5.30 18.39 -8.04
C GLU A 245 -3.80 18.17 -7.88
N PHE A 246 -2.99 18.49 -8.90
CA PHE A 246 -1.52 18.49 -8.78
C PHE A 246 -1.03 19.55 -7.79
N THR A 247 -1.66 20.72 -7.81
CA THR A 247 -1.28 21.84 -6.94
C THR A 247 -1.67 21.54 -5.49
N GLU A 248 -2.84 20.92 -5.28
CA GLU A 248 -3.30 20.47 -3.97
C GLU A 248 -2.37 19.40 -3.39
N ALA A 249 -2.04 18.38 -4.19
CA ALA A 249 -1.11 17.33 -3.75
C ALA A 249 0.31 17.86 -3.48
N GLU A 250 0.81 18.82 -4.27
CA GLU A 250 2.08 19.51 -4.00
C GLU A 250 2.01 20.31 -2.68
N SER A 251 0.90 21.01 -2.44
CA SER A 251 0.69 21.75 -1.19
C SER A 251 0.71 20.80 0.01
N ASN A 252 -0.09 19.73 -0.01
CA ASN A 252 -0.16 18.81 1.13
C ASN A 252 1.16 18.09 1.39
N MET A 253 1.92 17.76 0.34
CA MET A 253 3.27 17.22 0.51
C MET A 253 4.19 18.22 1.23
N ASN A 254 4.10 19.50 0.88
CA ASN A 254 4.91 20.53 1.53
C ASN A 254 4.44 20.82 2.96
N ASP A 255 3.13 20.78 3.21
CA ASP A 255 2.55 20.91 4.54
C ASP A 255 3.05 19.77 5.45
N LEU A 256 3.03 18.52 4.97
CA LEU A 256 3.58 17.37 5.70
C LEU A 256 5.08 17.55 6.02
N VAL A 257 5.86 18.06 5.06
CA VAL A 257 7.28 18.37 5.31
C VAL A 257 7.45 19.47 6.37
N ALA A 258 6.56 20.46 6.36
CA ALA A 258 6.58 21.54 7.35
C ALA A 258 6.21 21.03 8.75
N GLU A 259 5.21 20.15 8.88
CA GLU A 259 4.84 19.50 10.15
C GLU A 259 6.04 18.73 10.75
N TYR A 260 6.73 17.91 9.96
CA TYR A 260 7.93 17.22 10.44
C TYR A 260 9.06 18.17 10.84
N GLN A 261 9.22 19.29 10.12
CA GLN A 261 10.22 20.29 10.44
C GLN A 261 9.88 21.01 11.76
N GLN A 262 8.60 21.32 11.99
CA GLN A 262 8.12 21.92 13.23
C GLN A 262 8.47 21.04 14.44
N TYR A 263 8.14 19.74 14.41
CA TYR A 263 8.48 18.82 15.49
C TYR A 263 9.99 18.57 15.64
N GLN A 264 10.78 18.76 14.57
CA GLN A 264 12.23 18.62 14.65
C GLN A 264 12.89 19.83 15.33
N ASP A 265 12.32 21.02 15.12
CA ASP A 265 12.83 22.27 15.69
C ASP A 265 12.25 22.56 17.08
N ALA A 266 11.14 21.91 17.45
CA ALA A 266 10.53 21.97 18.77
C ALA A 266 11.57 21.61 19.85
N THR A 267 11.73 22.51 20.82
CA THR A 267 12.60 22.28 21.97
C THR A 267 11.77 21.88 23.18
N ALA A 268 12.36 21.07 24.07
CA ALA A 268 11.67 20.60 25.27
C ALA A 268 11.21 21.71 26.24
N GLU A 269 11.57 22.98 26.02
CA GLU A 269 11.01 24.09 26.83
C GLU A 269 9.63 24.53 26.31
N GLU A 270 9.33 24.34 25.03
CA GLU A 270 8.04 24.71 24.41
C GLU A 270 6.94 23.66 24.66
N GLU A 271 7.30 22.36 24.70
CA GLU A 271 6.35 21.27 25.05
C GLU A 271 5.82 21.39 26.49
N TYR A 272 6.64 21.88 27.43
CA TYR A 272 6.25 22.02 28.84
C TYR A 272 5.32 23.24 29.05
N GLU A 273 5.46 24.29 28.25
CA GLU A 273 4.55 25.44 28.30
C GLU A 273 3.16 25.07 27.71
N GLU A 274 3.11 24.25 26.66
CA GLU A 274 1.84 23.74 26.11
C GLU A 274 1.14 22.75 27.07
N GLU A 275 1.86 21.85 27.75
CA GLU A 275 1.29 20.96 28.76
C GLU A 275 0.74 21.74 29.99
N GLU A 276 1.44 22.79 30.44
CA GLU A 276 0.95 23.64 31.54
C GLU A 276 -0.29 24.47 31.13
N GLU A 277 -0.37 24.96 29.89
CA GLU A 277 -1.57 25.66 29.39
C GLU A 277 -2.79 24.74 29.23
N GLU A 278 -2.60 23.47 28.83
CA GLU A 278 -3.69 22.49 28.80
C GLU A 278 -4.17 22.07 30.19
N GLU A 279 -3.27 21.91 31.18
CA GLU A 279 -3.66 21.64 32.56
C GLU A 279 -4.39 22.82 33.21
N GLU A 280 -4.00 24.08 32.93
CA GLU A 280 -4.71 25.27 33.42
C GLU A 280 -6.09 25.50 32.78
N ALA A 281 -6.37 24.87 31.63
CA ALA A 281 -7.63 24.98 30.91
C ALA A 281 -8.71 23.93 31.31
N THR A 282 -8.38 22.99 32.20
CA THR A 282 -9.30 21.97 32.77
C THR A 282 -9.76 22.26 34.19
#